data_AF-V5FKL5-F1
#
_entry.id   AF-V5FKL5-F1
#
_cell.length_a   1.000
_cell.length_b   1.000
_cell.length_c   1.000
_cell.angle_alpha   90.00
_cell.angle_beta   90.00
_cell.angle_gamma   90.00
#
_symmetry.space_group_name_H-M   'P 1'
#
loop_
_entity.id
_entity.type
_entity.pdbx_description
1 polymer ?
#
loop_
_entity_poly.entity_id
_entity_poly.type
_entity_poly.pdbx_seq_one_letter_code
_entity_poly.pdbx_strand_id
1 'polypeptide(L)'
;MKKFYLLTCLWSPVLLANPIPSISNPSGTDRIRTTDGASCEQAVSTGKTFQVGTYGAMGNEDSDNYYNNYYEQNQDEAGIYAAVTIQFGGEDRVDCTKLYEFELRQRNREEQLAQAEHELKLLQVEAEKYRLLKMKQESTTFSE
;
A
#
# COMPACT_ATOMS: atom_id res chain seq x y z
N MET A 1 55.25 -24.56 -48.83
CA MET A 1 54.33 -25.56 -48.24
C MET A 1 54.40 -25.48 -46.73
N LYS A 2 53.26 -25.76 -46.07
CA LYS A 2 52.99 -25.85 -44.62
C LYS A 2 52.77 -24.54 -43.85
N LYS A 3 51.51 -24.07 -43.91
CA LYS A 3 50.88 -23.19 -42.93
C LYS A 3 50.62 -24.01 -41.66
N PHE A 4 51.21 -23.64 -40.54
CA PHE A 4 50.87 -24.17 -39.22
C PHE A 4 49.78 -23.27 -38.62
N TYR A 5 48.55 -23.75 -38.58
CA TYR A 5 47.45 -23.09 -37.87
C TYR A 5 47.53 -23.48 -36.40
N LEU A 6 47.92 -22.53 -35.54
CA LEU A 6 47.83 -22.65 -34.09
C LEU A 6 46.37 -22.43 -33.68
N LEU A 7 45.67 -23.53 -33.42
CA LEU A 7 44.33 -23.54 -32.85
C LEU A 7 44.45 -23.31 -31.33
N THR A 8 44.53 -22.05 -30.91
CA THR A 8 44.45 -21.67 -29.50
C THR A 8 43.02 -21.85 -29.02
N CYS A 9 42.78 -22.91 -28.26
CA CYS A 9 41.52 -23.17 -27.59
C CYS A 9 41.31 -22.09 -26.51
N LEU A 10 40.38 -21.17 -26.73
CA LEU A 10 39.94 -20.19 -25.75
C LEU A 10 39.13 -20.93 -24.67
N TRP A 11 39.82 -21.39 -23.63
CA TRP A 11 39.17 -21.81 -22.39
C TRP A 11 38.67 -20.55 -21.67
N SER A 12 37.44 -20.16 -21.95
CA SER A 12 36.74 -19.22 -21.08
C SER A 12 36.42 -19.94 -19.76
N PRO A 13 36.89 -19.45 -18.60
CA PRO A 13 36.42 -19.99 -17.34
C PRO A 13 34.93 -19.70 -17.23
N VAL A 14 34.13 -20.77 -17.12
CA VAL A 14 32.71 -20.65 -16.78
C VAL A 14 32.66 -20.15 -15.35
N LEU A 15 32.30 -18.88 -15.17
CA LEU A 15 31.99 -18.33 -13.86
C LEU A 15 30.67 -18.94 -13.39
N LEU A 16 30.73 -19.80 -12.38
CA LEU A 16 29.55 -20.28 -11.66
C LEU A 16 28.94 -19.10 -10.90
N ALA A 17 27.90 -18.49 -11.47
CA ALA A 17 27.16 -17.44 -10.82
C ALA A 17 26.05 -18.06 -9.95
N ASN A 18 26.13 -17.87 -8.63
CA ASN A 18 25.03 -18.23 -7.74
C ASN A 18 23.80 -17.37 -8.08
N PRO A 19 22.61 -17.97 -8.31
CA PRO A 19 21.43 -17.22 -8.67
C PRO A 19 21.02 -16.32 -7.50
N ILE A 20 21.16 -15.01 -7.67
CA ILE A 20 20.55 -14.04 -6.75
C ILE A 20 19.03 -14.18 -6.90
N PRO A 21 18.28 -14.41 -5.81
CA PRO A 21 16.82 -14.53 -5.89
C PRO A 21 16.21 -13.26 -6.49
N SER A 22 15.19 -13.42 -7.34
CA SER A 22 14.52 -12.29 -7.97
C SER A 22 13.77 -11.46 -6.94
N ILE A 23 13.87 -10.14 -7.08
CA ILE A 23 13.16 -9.19 -6.21
C ILE A 23 11.72 -9.08 -6.69
N SER A 24 10.76 -9.36 -5.81
CA SER A 24 9.37 -8.97 -6.03
C SER A 24 9.22 -7.49 -5.65
N ASN A 25 8.95 -6.63 -6.64
CA ASN A 25 8.51 -5.27 -6.36
C ASN A 25 7.11 -5.34 -5.72
N PRO A 26 6.86 -4.64 -4.59
CA PRO A 26 5.56 -4.71 -3.93
C PRO A 26 4.49 -4.05 -4.80
N SER A 27 3.68 -4.86 -5.46
CA SER A 27 2.51 -4.38 -6.20
C SER A 27 1.33 -4.24 -5.24
N GLY A 28 0.63 -3.12 -5.33
CA GLY A 28 -0.56 -2.84 -4.54
C GLY A 28 -1.32 -1.67 -5.15
N THR A 29 -2.56 -1.45 -4.74
CA THR A 29 -3.36 -0.30 -5.17
C THR A 29 -4.18 0.18 -3.98
N ASP A 30 -4.04 1.46 -3.63
CA ASP A 30 -4.92 2.10 -2.65
C ASP A 30 -6.22 2.52 -3.37
N ARG A 31 -7.38 2.12 -2.85
CA ARG A 31 -8.70 2.27 -3.49
C ARG A 31 -9.73 2.80 -2.48
N ILE A 32 -10.01 4.09 -2.53
CA ILE A 32 -11.04 4.77 -1.72
C ILE A 32 -12.21 5.15 -2.62
N ARG A 33 -13.45 4.84 -2.20
CA ARG A 33 -14.66 5.32 -2.88
C ARG A 33 -15.54 6.02 -1.87
N THR A 34 -15.91 7.26 -2.19
CA THR A 34 -16.74 8.13 -1.36
C THR A 34 -18.22 7.82 -1.56
N THR A 35 -19.06 8.33 -0.65
CA THR A 35 -20.52 8.11 -0.73
C THR A 35 -21.13 8.76 -1.96
N ASP A 36 -20.56 9.88 -2.41
CA ASP A 36 -21.02 10.66 -3.57
C ASP A 36 -20.50 10.11 -4.92
N GLY A 37 -19.81 8.96 -4.89
CA GLY A 37 -19.35 8.26 -6.10
C GLY A 37 -17.96 8.66 -6.60
N ALA A 38 -17.23 9.53 -5.90
CA ALA A 38 -15.85 9.83 -6.24
C ALA A 38 -14.96 8.62 -5.88
N SER A 39 -14.04 8.26 -6.78
CA SER A 39 -13.10 7.15 -6.55
C SER A 39 -11.67 7.60 -6.70
N CYS A 40 -10.88 7.42 -5.65
CA CYS A 40 -9.43 7.58 -5.65
C CYS A 40 -8.81 6.19 -5.76
N GLU A 41 -8.15 5.89 -6.87
CA GLU A 41 -7.39 4.65 -7.06
C GLU A 41 -5.97 4.99 -7.46
N GLN A 42 -4.99 4.49 -6.70
CA GLN A 42 -3.59 4.70 -7.03
C GLN A 42 -2.79 3.42 -6.84
N ALA A 43 -2.12 2.99 -7.90
CA ALA A 43 -1.12 1.94 -7.80
C ALA A 43 0.01 2.38 -6.86
N VAL A 44 0.48 1.46 -6.01
CA VAL A 44 1.73 1.59 -5.27
C VAL A 44 2.82 1.75 -6.32
N SER A 45 3.26 2.99 -6.55
CA SER A 45 4.37 3.29 -7.43
C SER A 45 5.62 2.75 -6.76
N THR A 46 6.01 1.53 -7.10
CA THR A 46 7.31 1.01 -6.74
C THR A 46 8.30 1.78 -7.60
N GLY A 47 9.02 2.72 -7.00
CA GLY A 47 10.07 3.47 -7.67
C GLY A 47 11.18 2.57 -8.19
N LYS A 48 12.40 3.11 -8.25
CA LYS A 48 13.56 2.29 -8.54
C LYS A 48 13.92 1.47 -7.30
N THR A 49 14.20 0.20 -7.50
CA THR A 49 14.62 -0.70 -6.42
C THR A 49 16.12 -0.92 -6.49
N PHE A 50 16.83 -0.62 -5.41
CA PHE A 50 18.24 -0.97 -5.23
C PHE A 50 18.35 -2.02 -4.14
N GLN A 51 18.97 -3.14 -4.47
CA GLN A 51 19.20 -4.23 -3.53
C GLN A 51 20.69 -4.52 -3.46
N VAL A 52 21.17 -4.65 -2.23
CA VAL A 52 22.48 -5.17 -1.93
C VAL A 52 22.31 -6.31 -0.95
N GLY A 53 22.98 -7.43 -1.21
CA GLY A 53 22.87 -8.61 -0.39
C GLY A 53 24.15 -9.41 -0.37
N THR A 54 24.27 -10.24 0.65
CA THR A 54 25.34 -11.21 0.82
C THR A 54 24.77 -12.61 0.68
N TYR A 55 25.57 -13.51 0.14
CA TYR A 55 25.24 -14.91 -0.04
C TYR A 55 26.33 -15.75 0.63
N GLY A 56 25.93 -16.67 1.50
CA GLY A 56 26.82 -17.68 2.08
C GLY A 56 26.29 -19.07 1.75
N ALA A 57 27.13 -19.92 1.17
CA ALA A 57 26.82 -21.33 0.94
C ALA A 57 27.60 -22.21 1.91
N MET A 58 26.96 -23.26 2.40
CA MET A 58 27.65 -24.36 3.07
C MET A 58 27.65 -25.55 2.11
N GLY A 59 28.81 -25.84 1.52
CA GLY A 59 29.02 -27.08 0.78
C GLY A 59 29.45 -28.19 1.74
N ASN A 60 29.00 -29.42 1.49
CA ASN A 60 29.62 -30.58 2.12
C ASN A 60 30.98 -30.80 1.45
N GLU A 61 32.05 -30.29 2.04
CA GLU A 61 33.41 -30.68 1.69
C GLU A 61 33.71 -32.07 2.25
N ASP A 62 33.08 -33.11 1.70
CA ASP A 62 33.60 -34.48 1.85
C ASP A 62 34.77 -34.66 0.88
N SER A 63 35.88 -34.03 1.23
CA SER A 63 37.20 -34.45 0.77
C SER A 63 37.59 -35.68 1.59
N ASP A 64 37.26 -36.88 1.08
CA ASP A 64 38.15 -38.06 1.06
C ASP A 64 37.37 -39.36 0.84
N ASN A 65 37.22 -39.80 -0.41
CA ASN A 65 37.78 -41.10 -0.84
C ASN A 65 37.41 -41.45 -2.29
N TYR A 66 38.46 -41.48 -3.11
CA TYR A 66 38.76 -42.42 -4.18
C TYR A 66 37.82 -43.65 -4.28
N TYR A 67 37.27 -43.85 -5.48
CA TYR A 67 36.55 -45.04 -6.00
C TYR A 67 35.02 -45.14 -5.76
N ASN A 68 34.28 -45.13 -6.87
CA ASN A 68 32.86 -45.47 -7.06
C ASN A 68 31.83 -44.33 -6.83
N ASN A 69 31.37 -43.69 -7.91
CA ASN A 69 30.05 -43.97 -8.50
C ASN A 69 29.68 -42.91 -9.54
N TYR A 70 29.14 -43.38 -10.65
CA TYR A 70 28.73 -42.62 -11.85
C TYR A 70 27.36 -41.92 -11.67
N TYR A 71 26.88 -41.69 -10.44
CA TYR A 71 25.47 -41.34 -10.20
C TYR A 71 25.21 -40.43 -8.98
N GLU A 72 26.08 -39.48 -8.66
CA GLU A 72 25.78 -38.55 -7.57
C GLU A 72 26.17 -37.11 -7.93
N GLN A 73 25.27 -36.47 -8.70
CA GLN A 73 25.35 -35.06 -9.06
C GLN A 73 24.14 -34.33 -8.47
N ASN A 74 23.89 -34.51 -7.18
CA ASN A 74 22.97 -33.68 -6.39
C ASN A 74 23.62 -33.41 -5.03
N GLN A 75 24.74 -32.68 -5.05
CA GLN A 75 25.19 -31.98 -3.85
C GLN A 75 24.23 -30.81 -3.69
N ASP A 76 23.22 -30.97 -2.83
CA ASP A 76 22.28 -29.90 -2.49
C ASP A 76 23.02 -28.81 -1.71
N GLU A 77 23.61 -27.87 -2.43
CA GLU A 77 24.24 -26.69 -1.86
C GLU A 77 23.16 -25.81 -1.20
N ALA A 78 23.08 -25.84 0.12
CA ALA A 78 22.21 -24.97 0.89
C ALA A 78 22.92 -23.63 1.13
N GLY A 79 22.31 -22.54 0.65
CA GLY A 79 22.82 -21.18 0.84
C GLY A 79 21.82 -20.26 1.55
N ILE A 80 22.35 -19.37 2.39
CA ILE A 80 21.59 -18.30 3.04
C ILE A 80 21.88 -17.00 2.29
N TYR A 81 20.81 -16.33 1.86
CA TYR A 81 20.87 -15.02 1.23
C TYR A 81 20.24 -13.97 2.15
N ALA A 82 20.98 -12.92 2.48
CA ALA A 82 20.49 -11.79 3.26
C ALA A 82 20.65 -10.51 2.44
N ALA A 83 19.58 -9.74 2.27
CA ALA A 83 19.60 -8.53 1.46
C ALA A 83 18.85 -7.38 2.11
N VAL A 84 19.39 -6.18 1.91
CA VAL A 84 18.72 -4.92 2.18
C VAL A 84 18.22 -4.37 0.85
N THR A 85 16.91 -4.13 0.78
CA THR A 85 16.25 -3.61 -0.42
C THR A 85 15.70 -2.23 -0.13
N ILE A 86 16.20 -1.21 -0.84
CA ILE A 86 15.78 0.17 -0.72
C ILE A 86 15.02 0.54 -1.99
N GLN A 87 13.81 1.07 -1.83
CA GLN A 87 13.03 1.63 -2.92
C GLN A 87 13.11 3.16 -2.86
N PHE A 88 13.46 3.79 -3.96
CA PHE A 88 13.65 5.23 -4.06
C PHE A 88 13.05 5.79 -5.36
N GLY A 89 12.52 7.00 -5.26
CA GLY A 89 11.67 7.56 -6.30
C GLY A 89 10.26 6.96 -6.30
N GLY A 90 9.44 7.48 -7.20
CA GLY A 90 8.00 7.25 -7.26
C GLY A 90 7.32 8.55 -7.69
N GLU A 91 6.22 8.46 -8.42
CA GLU A 91 5.40 9.64 -8.75
C GLU A 91 4.80 10.21 -7.45
N ASP A 92 4.64 11.53 -7.36
CA ASP A 92 3.95 12.16 -6.24
C ASP A 92 2.56 11.52 -6.05
N ARG A 93 2.30 11.02 -4.83
CA ARG A 93 1.07 10.29 -4.52
C ARG A 93 -0.10 11.25 -4.40
N VAL A 94 -1.21 10.95 -5.08
CA VAL A 94 -2.47 11.64 -4.82
C VAL A 94 -2.89 11.25 -3.41
N ASP A 95 -2.92 12.23 -2.50
CA ASP A 95 -3.23 11.98 -1.10
C ASP A 95 -4.73 11.73 -0.93
N CYS A 96 -5.15 10.47 -1.09
CA CYS A 96 -6.55 10.08 -0.89
C CYS A 96 -7.01 10.32 0.56
N THR A 97 -6.08 10.50 1.53
CA THR A 97 -6.41 10.89 2.92
C THR A 97 -7.01 12.28 2.96
N LYS A 98 -6.42 13.24 2.22
CA LYS A 98 -6.98 14.60 2.12
C LYS A 98 -8.41 14.58 1.59
N LEU A 99 -8.69 13.78 0.56
CA LEU A 99 -10.04 13.65 0.00
C LEU A 99 -11.04 13.15 1.05
N TYR A 100 -10.66 12.12 1.80
CA TYR A 100 -11.46 11.58 2.90
C TYR A 100 -11.70 12.63 4.02
N GLU A 101 -10.67 13.37 4.40
CA GLU A 101 -10.79 14.45 5.39
C GLU A 101 -11.75 15.56 4.94
N PHE A 102 -11.76 15.90 3.65
CA PHE A 102 -12.71 16.87 3.10
C PHE A 102 -14.15 16.35 3.16
N GLU A 103 -14.37 15.08 2.85
CA GLU A 103 -15.70 14.45 2.96
C GLU A 103 -16.19 14.44 4.41
N LEU A 104 -15.34 14.02 5.35
CA LEU A 104 -15.68 14.02 6.78
C LEU A 104 -16.01 15.43 7.28
N ARG A 105 -15.23 16.44 6.85
CA ARG A 105 -15.50 17.84 7.20
C ARG A 105 -16.84 18.32 6.64
N GLN A 106 -17.19 17.93 5.41
CA GLN A 106 -18.49 18.28 4.83
C GLN A 106 -19.63 17.65 5.60
N ARG A 107 -19.55 16.35 5.89
CA ARG A 107 -20.55 15.63 6.69
C ARG A 107 -20.80 16.28 8.04
N ASN A 108 -19.72 16.60 8.76
CA ASN A 108 -19.84 17.25 10.07
C ASN A 108 -20.53 18.63 9.96
N ARG A 109 -20.31 19.38 8.87
CA ARG A 109 -21.01 20.64 8.64
C ARG A 109 -22.48 20.45 8.33
N GLU A 110 -22.82 19.47 7.50
CA GLU A 110 -24.22 19.13 7.19
C GLU A 110 -24.99 18.74 8.45
N GLU A 111 -24.40 17.92 9.31
CA GLU A 111 -25.01 17.53 10.59
C GLU A 111 -25.22 18.73 11.53
N GLN A 112 -24.23 19.61 11.65
CA GLN A 112 -24.34 20.82 12.49
C GLN A 112 -25.43 21.78 11.98
N LEU A 113 -25.53 21.96 10.66
CA LEU A 113 -26.58 22.78 10.06
C LEU A 113 -27.97 22.17 10.32
N ALA A 114 -28.11 20.86 10.15
CA ALA A 114 -29.37 20.17 10.42
C ALA A 114 -29.80 20.30 11.89
N GLN A 115 -28.85 20.22 12.83
CA GLN A 115 -29.12 20.43 14.25
C GLN A 115 -29.56 21.87 14.55
N ALA A 116 -28.85 22.87 14.01
CA ALA A 116 -29.20 24.27 14.20
C ALA A 116 -30.59 24.62 13.62
N GLU A 117 -30.92 24.11 12.43
CA GLU A 117 -32.25 24.28 11.85
C GLU A 117 -33.35 23.64 12.69
N HIS A 118 -33.08 22.46 13.24
CA HIS A 118 -34.03 21.76 14.11
C HIS A 118 -34.28 22.56 15.40
N GLU A 119 -33.22 23.08 16.02
CA GLU A 119 -33.32 23.92 17.22
C GLU A 119 -34.11 25.21 16.95
N LEU A 120 -33.83 25.91 15.84
CA LEU A 120 -34.58 27.11 15.44
C LEU A 120 -36.08 26.81 15.24
N LYS A 121 -36.41 25.68 14.61
CA LYS A 121 -37.82 25.26 14.42
C LYS A 121 -38.51 25.00 15.76
N LEU A 122 -37.85 24.35 16.70
CA LEU A 122 -38.41 24.11 18.04
C LEU A 122 -38.72 25.42 18.77
N LEU A 123 -37.79 26.38 18.72
CA LEU A 123 -37.98 27.70 19.33
C LEU A 123 -39.14 28.48 18.69
N GLN A 124 -39.31 28.38 17.37
CA GLN A 124 -40.45 28.99 16.67
C GLN A 124 -41.78 28.36 17.11
N VAL A 125 -41.85 27.03 17.18
CA VAL A 125 -43.04 26.31 17.64
C VAL A 125 -43.38 26.67 19.09
N GLU A 126 -42.38 26.80 19.95
CA GLU A 126 -42.59 27.22 21.35
C GLU A 126 -43.11 28.66 21.44
N ALA A 127 -42.54 29.59 20.66
CA ALA A 127 -43.00 30.97 20.62
C ALA A 127 -44.44 31.10 20.10
N GLU A 128 -44.81 30.33 19.07
CA GLU A 128 -46.18 30.27 18.55
C GLU A 128 -47.15 29.67 19.59
N LYS A 129 -46.76 28.58 20.25
CA LYS A 129 -47.54 27.99 21.33
C LYS A 129 -47.81 28.99 22.46
N TYR A 130 -46.79 29.74 22.87
CA TYR A 130 -46.93 30.78 23.90
C TYR A 130 -47.91 31.88 23.48
N ARG A 131 -47.83 32.33 22.22
CA ARG A 131 -48.79 33.31 21.65
C ARG A 131 -50.22 32.79 21.68
N LEU A 132 -50.44 31.55 21.26
CA LEU A 132 -51.76 30.91 21.28
C LEU A 132 -52.33 30.80 22.70
N LEU A 133 -51.48 30.45 23.69
CA LEU A 133 -51.90 30.38 25.09
C LEU A 133 -52.30 31.75 25.64
N LYS A 134 -51.53 32.80 25.33
CA LYS A 134 -51.85 34.17 25.74
C LYS A 134 -53.19 34.65 25.15
N MET A 135 -53.43 34.42 23.86
CA MET A 135 -54.71 34.77 23.21
C MET A 135 -55.90 34.04 23.85
N LYS A 136 -55.73 32.76 24.24
CA LYS A 136 -56.78 32.02 24.96
C LYS A 136 -57.09 32.62 26.32
N GLN A 137 -56.07 32.98 27.11
CA GLN A 137 -56.27 33.60 28.44
C GLN A 137 -56.99 34.95 28.34
N GLU A 138 -56.60 35.81 27.40
CA GLU A 138 -57.24 37.12 27.19
C GLU A 138 -58.72 36.98 26.79
N SER A 139 -59.07 35.96 25.99
CA SER A 139 -60.46 35.70 25.59
C SER A 139 -61.35 35.25 26.76
N THR A 140 -60.79 34.50 27.72
CA THR A 140 -61.56 34.01 28.88
C THR A 140 -61.84 35.10 29.93
N THR A 141 -60.96 36.08 30.09
CA THR A 141 -61.12 37.18 31.06
C THR A 141 -62.12 38.26 30.64
N PHE A 142 -62.56 38.30 29.38
CA PHE A 142 -63.56 39.26 28.89
C PHE A 142 -65.00 38.73 29.00
N SER A 143 -65.18 37.47 29.43
CA SER A 143 -66.47 36.76 29.44
C SER A 143 -67.14 36.71 30.82
N GLU A 144 -66.59 37.41 31.82
CA GLU A 144 -67.04 37.47 33.21
C GLU A 144 -67.27 38.94 33.62
#